data_AF-A0AB37HUZ0-F1
#
_entry.id   AF-A0AB37HUZ0-F1
#
_cell.length_a   1.000
_cell.length_b   1.000
_cell.length_c   1.000
_cell.angle_alpha   90.00
_cell.angle_beta   90.00
_cell.angle_gamma   90.00
#
_symmetry.space_group_name_H-M   'P 1'
#
loop_
_entity.id
_entity.type
_entity.pdbx_description
1 polymer ?
#
loop_
_entity_poly.entity_id
_entity_poly.type
_entity_poly.pdbx_seq_one_letter_code
_entity_poly.pdbx_strand_id
1 'polypeptide(L)'
;MTNPNGSLDPRSLLPGQDDDWVMYPLDEFAVTTVTEVITGLVGSAGIDLDLKPADLMSNLNARTDPNADPMVAKEAAADKPSPFRLKPGVFFHAPRLLFKVLRHDPARWQREERSFRNRIKLFKHRTAQAGSLSDKELARLAEDIVDLFRTCLHDGAMYYGLGLVWMYWRTARLLRKRSNAGGELTENVAAYFLQLLLTDQKNPLSPLFEQFRKLSADTQEVDLQAFVVSIPDSAFMTANTSRDIEKAIFKKLRALPKGQQIETQVDALLADLPVAPEAVDWPFSPRPQLPFRLLVALLSSEPIEGLDELLTDEDAAKQVAKKLPFRKRPPWRWNVAKTRGLMAGAVGTVFLLLEIIPVLQRALSEVAQRLLRRRQVEVAEDLMLLRFDDILKALVDQADRQDLVLENHHAHIKKLTARRRARQLEAKETKTLREDNNETPVSLDGLTSEP
;
A
#
# COMPACT_ATOMS: atom_id res chain seq x y z
N MET A 1 9.29 -26.06 10.80
CA MET A 1 8.44 -27.23 10.46
C MET A 1 7.63 -26.90 9.22
N THR A 2 8.04 -27.48 8.10
CA THR A 2 7.47 -27.32 6.75
C THR A 2 6.50 -28.48 6.49
N ASN A 3 5.27 -28.20 6.07
CA ASN A 3 4.29 -29.23 5.75
C ASN A 3 4.58 -29.77 4.33
N PRO A 4 4.95 -31.05 4.13
CA PRO A 4 5.51 -31.52 2.85
C PRO A 4 4.49 -31.86 1.76
N ASN A 5 3.18 -31.76 2.02
CA ASN A 5 2.12 -32.25 1.12
C ASN A 5 1.09 -31.19 0.70
N GLY A 6 1.37 -29.90 0.90
CA GLY A 6 0.51 -28.83 0.37
C GLY A 6 0.92 -28.46 -1.05
N SER A 7 0.10 -28.82 -2.05
CA SER A 7 0.13 -28.17 -3.35
C SER A 7 0.04 -26.66 -3.13
N LEU A 8 1.05 -25.90 -3.57
CA LEU A 8 1.02 -24.43 -3.55
C LEU A 8 -0.11 -23.99 -4.49
N ASP A 9 -1.25 -23.61 -3.91
CA ASP A 9 -2.36 -23.00 -4.65
C ASP A 9 -1.88 -21.65 -5.18
N PRO A 10 -1.79 -21.41 -6.50
CA PRO A 10 -1.35 -20.13 -7.05
C PRO A 10 -2.23 -18.95 -6.61
N ARG A 11 -3.46 -19.22 -6.15
CA ARG A 11 -4.35 -18.21 -5.60
C ARG A 11 -3.90 -17.69 -4.22
N SER A 12 -3.12 -18.46 -3.46
CA SER A 12 -2.49 -18.04 -2.19
C SER A 12 -1.59 -16.80 -2.30
N LEU A 13 -1.10 -16.51 -3.52
CA LEU A 13 -0.25 -15.35 -3.79
C LEU A 13 -1.03 -14.07 -4.13
N LEU A 14 -2.34 -14.18 -4.35
CA LEU A 14 -3.18 -13.00 -4.48
C LEU A 14 -3.28 -12.35 -3.08
N PRO A 15 -3.06 -11.03 -2.96
CA PRO A 15 -3.21 -10.34 -1.69
C PRO A 15 -4.59 -10.69 -1.10
N GLY A 16 -4.62 -11.26 0.11
CA GLY A 16 -5.85 -11.46 0.89
C GLY A 16 -6.32 -12.90 1.11
N GLN A 17 -5.72 -13.92 0.50
CA GLN A 17 -6.29 -15.27 0.57
C GLN A 17 -5.95 -16.08 1.84
N ASP A 18 -4.72 -16.01 2.36
CA ASP A 18 -4.27 -16.93 3.43
C ASP A 18 -3.99 -16.30 4.80
N ASP A 19 -3.82 -17.17 5.81
CA ASP A 19 -3.44 -16.89 7.21
C ASP A 19 -2.14 -16.05 7.36
N ASP A 20 -1.45 -15.78 6.25
CA ASP A 20 -0.19 -15.04 6.11
C ASP A 20 -0.25 -13.59 6.62
N TRP A 21 -1.44 -13.09 6.95
CA TRP A 21 -1.65 -11.78 7.56
C TRP A 21 -1.78 -11.81 9.09
N VAL A 22 -1.52 -12.94 9.78
CA VAL A 22 -1.21 -12.83 11.21
C VAL A 22 0.14 -12.13 11.30
N MET A 23 0.11 -10.83 11.58
CA MET A 23 1.31 -10.01 11.62
C MET A 23 2.27 -10.52 12.70
N TYR A 24 3.55 -10.57 12.33
CA TYR A 24 4.61 -10.65 13.31
C TYR A 24 4.63 -9.34 14.13
N PRO A 25 4.96 -9.38 15.43
CA PRO A 25 5.09 -8.20 16.28
C PRO A 25 5.89 -7.02 15.68
N LEU A 26 6.91 -7.30 14.87
CA LEU A 26 7.66 -6.26 14.17
C LEU A 26 6.90 -5.64 12.98
N ASP A 27 6.08 -6.43 12.28
CA ASP A 27 5.16 -5.91 11.25
C ASP A 27 4.05 -5.07 11.88
N GLU A 28 3.53 -5.52 13.04
CA GLU A 28 2.58 -4.76 13.84
C GLU A 28 3.17 -3.40 14.23
N PHE A 29 4.46 -3.33 14.59
CA PHE A 29 5.15 -2.08 14.85
C PHE A 29 5.19 -1.15 13.62
N ALA A 30 5.45 -1.67 12.42
CA ALA A 30 5.45 -0.86 11.21
C ALA A 30 4.06 -0.26 10.91
N VAL A 31 3.01 -1.08 11.00
CA VAL A 31 1.61 -0.63 10.83
C VAL A 31 1.21 0.35 11.93
N THR A 32 1.60 0.07 13.18
CA THR A 32 1.34 0.95 14.33
C THR A 32 2.03 2.30 14.14
N THR A 33 3.27 2.32 13.68
CA THR A 33 4.01 3.56 13.40
C THR A 33 3.29 4.42 12.37
N VAL A 34 2.80 3.82 11.28
CA VAL A 34 2.00 4.54 10.27
C VAL A 34 0.68 5.06 10.89
N THR A 35 0.01 4.21 11.66
CA THR A 35 -1.27 4.52 12.29
C THR A 35 -1.13 5.66 13.30
N GLU A 36 -0.12 5.63 14.16
CA GLU A 36 0.20 6.66 15.16
C GLU A 36 0.51 8.01 14.52
N VAL A 37 1.23 8.02 13.39
CA VAL A 37 1.49 9.26 12.64
C VAL A 37 0.19 9.84 12.10
N ILE A 38 -0.69 8.99 11.55
CA ILE A 38 -2.00 9.42 11.03
C ILE A 38 -2.92 9.89 12.15
N THR A 39 -3.08 9.11 13.23
CA THR A 39 -3.93 9.49 14.38
C THR A 39 -3.39 10.72 15.09
N GLY A 40 -2.07 10.88 15.22
CA GLY A 40 -1.43 12.08 15.75
C GLY A 40 -1.69 13.31 14.88
N LEU A 41 -1.62 13.17 13.55
CA LEU A 41 -1.94 14.26 12.62
C LEU A 41 -3.42 14.67 12.73
N VAL A 42 -4.33 13.71 12.77
CA VAL A 42 -5.78 13.94 12.93
C VAL A 42 -6.09 14.55 14.31
N GLY A 43 -5.41 14.07 15.35
CA GLY A 43 -5.44 14.60 16.71
C GLY A 43 -4.97 16.05 16.79
N SER A 44 -3.96 16.44 16.00
CA SER A 44 -3.49 17.82 15.91
C SER A 44 -4.50 18.77 15.26
N ALA A 45 -5.46 18.24 14.49
CA ALA A 45 -6.63 18.97 14.01
C ALA A 45 -7.77 19.04 15.04
N GLY A 46 -7.59 18.42 16.22
CA GLY A 46 -8.58 18.29 17.28
C GLY A 46 -9.53 17.09 17.10
N ILE A 47 -9.29 16.24 16.11
CA ILE A 47 -10.18 15.11 15.81
C ILE A 47 -9.57 13.87 16.48
N ASP A 48 -10.33 13.20 17.34
CA ASP A 48 -9.91 11.92 17.87
C ASP A 48 -10.30 10.80 16.92
N LEU A 49 -9.34 9.92 16.64
CA LEU A 49 -9.48 8.80 15.72
C LEU A 49 -8.96 7.55 16.41
N ASP A 50 -9.86 6.68 16.83
CA ASP A 50 -9.50 5.38 17.41
C ASP A 50 -9.28 4.37 16.29
N LEU A 51 -8.06 4.31 15.78
CA LEU A 51 -7.64 3.31 14.80
C LEU A 51 -6.93 2.19 15.54
N LYS A 52 -7.57 1.03 15.64
CA LYS A 52 -6.91 -0.20 16.07
C LYS A 52 -6.24 -0.84 14.85
N PRO A 53 -4.90 -1.03 14.85
CA PRO A 53 -4.20 -1.66 13.73
C PRO A 53 -4.76 -3.03 13.34
N ALA A 54 -5.19 -3.81 14.34
CA ALA A 54 -5.79 -5.12 14.13
C ALA A 54 -7.11 -5.06 13.34
N ASP A 55 -7.96 -4.06 13.63
CA ASP A 55 -9.27 -3.89 12.98
C ASP A 55 -9.10 -3.36 11.55
N LEU A 56 -8.18 -2.42 11.34
CA LEU A 56 -7.80 -1.92 10.01
C LEU A 56 -7.34 -3.05 9.08
N MET A 57 -6.46 -3.92 9.58
CA MET A 57 -5.95 -5.05 8.81
C MET A 57 -7.00 -6.13 8.61
N SER A 58 -7.86 -6.39 9.61
CA SER A 58 -8.98 -7.32 9.45
C SER A 58 -9.93 -6.87 8.35
N ASN A 59 -10.23 -5.56 8.29
CA ASN A 59 -11.07 -4.98 7.24
C ASN A 59 -10.40 -4.97 5.86
N LEU A 60 -9.10 -4.70 5.79
CA LEU A 60 -8.34 -4.82 4.54
C LEU A 60 -8.37 -6.27 4.03
N ASN A 61 -8.13 -7.24 4.91
CA ASN A 61 -8.15 -8.66 4.55
C ASN A 61 -9.53 -9.12 4.08
N ALA A 62 -10.60 -8.70 4.78
CA ALA A 62 -11.98 -9.03 4.39
C ALA A 62 -12.35 -8.44 3.01
N ARG A 63 -11.80 -7.28 2.64
CA ARG A 63 -12.01 -6.69 1.31
C ARG A 63 -11.27 -7.41 0.18
N THR A 64 -10.21 -8.14 0.52
CA THR A 64 -9.36 -8.84 -0.43
C THR A 64 -9.64 -10.34 -0.50
N ASP A 65 -10.59 -10.85 0.29
CA ASP A 65 -10.99 -12.26 0.24
C ASP A 65 -11.94 -12.50 -0.96
N PRO A 66 -11.53 -13.28 -1.98
CA PRO A 66 -12.34 -13.53 -3.17
C PRO A 66 -13.49 -14.51 -2.94
N ASN A 67 -13.54 -15.17 -1.79
CA ASN A 67 -14.66 -16.02 -1.37
C ASN A 67 -15.59 -15.30 -0.39
N ALA A 68 -15.30 -14.05 -0.01
CA ALA A 68 -16.21 -13.27 0.80
C ALA A 68 -17.52 -13.04 0.03
N ASP A 69 -18.64 -13.34 0.67
CA ASP A 69 -19.95 -12.98 0.16
C ASP A 69 -19.96 -11.46 -0.13
N PRO A 70 -20.35 -11.00 -1.34
CA PRO A 70 -20.44 -9.58 -1.66
C PRO A 70 -21.31 -8.78 -0.68
N MET A 71 -22.24 -9.43 0.05
CA MET A 71 -22.95 -8.82 1.17
C MET A 71 -22.09 -8.66 2.42
N VAL A 72 -21.23 -9.63 2.76
CA VAL A 72 -20.29 -9.55 3.90
C VAL A 72 -19.17 -8.54 3.63
N ALA A 73 -18.68 -8.44 2.39
CA ALA A 73 -17.75 -7.40 1.98
C ALA A 73 -18.39 -5.99 2.04
N LYS A 74 -19.70 -5.88 1.78
CA LYS A 74 -20.50 -4.66 1.99
C LYS A 74 -20.82 -4.40 3.46
N GLU A 75 -21.00 -5.42 4.29
CA GLU A 75 -21.21 -5.29 5.74
C GLU A 75 -19.91 -4.93 6.46
N ALA A 76 -18.76 -5.44 6.06
CA ALA A 76 -17.44 -4.95 6.49
C ALA A 76 -17.19 -3.50 6.04
N ALA A 77 -17.88 -3.03 5.00
CA ALA A 77 -17.94 -1.62 4.63
C ALA A 77 -19.00 -0.82 5.43
N ALA A 78 -19.96 -1.50 6.07
CA ALA A 78 -21.03 -0.91 6.89
C ALA A 78 -20.71 -0.93 8.39
N ASP A 79 -19.69 -1.70 8.82
CA ASP A 79 -19.19 -1.65 10.18
C ASP A 79 -18.71 -0.23 10.45
N LYS A 80 -19.41 0.43 11.37
CA LYS A 80 -19.36 1.89 11.51
C LYS A 80 -17.90 2.31 11.61
N PRO A 81 -17.42 3.26 10.77
CA PRO A 81 -16.08 3.79 10.92
C PRO A 81 -15.89 4.19 12.38
N SER A 82 -14.73 3.85 12.96
CA SER A 82 -14.39 4.15 14.35
C SER A 82 -14.94 5.53 14.72
N PRO A 83 -15.70 5.66 15.82
CA PRO A 83 -16.48 6.86 16.07
C PRO A 83 -15.57 8.08 16.14
N PHE A 84 -15.62 8.91 15.09
CA PHE A 84 -14.93 10.19 15.06
C PHE A 84 -15.42 11.02 16.23
N ARG A 85 -14.52 11.39 17.15
CA ARG A 85 -14.85 12.31 18.24
C ARG A 85 -14.22 13.66 17.97
N LEU A 86 -15.07 14.64 17.69
CA LEU A 86 -14.64 16.02 17.55
C LEU A 86 -14.37 16.60 18.95
N LYS A 87 -13.13 17.02 19.21
CA LYS A 87 -12.84 17.79 20.44
C LYS A 87 -13.34 19.23 20.22
N PRO A 88 -13.77 19.95 21.28
CA PRO A 88 -14.18 21.35 21.16
C PRO A 88 -13.12 22.25 20.49
N GLY A 89 -11.84 21.91 20.61
CA GLY A 89 -10.74 22.60 19.96
C GLY A 89 -10.68 22.47 18.43
N VAL A 90 -11.42 21.56 17.79
CA VAL A 90 -11.42 21.36 16.32
C VAL A 90 -11.68 22.68 15.58
N PHE A 91 -12.59 23.50 16.10
CA PHE A 91 -12.97 24.77 15.48
C PHE A 91 -11.82 25.79 15.41
N PHE A 92 -10.78 25.63 16.23
CA PHE A 92 -9.58 26.47 16.20
C PHE A 92 -8.38 25.74 15.57
N HIS A 93 -8.23 24.45 15.86
CA HIS A 93 -7.08 23.64 15.43
C HIS A 93 -7.17 23.22 13.96
N ALA A 94 -8.32 22.76 13.48
CA ALA A 94 -8.48 22.36 12.08
C ALA A 94 -8.28 23.53 11.10
N PRO A 95 -8.83 24.74 11.31
CA PRO A 95 -8.53 25.88 10.45
C PRO A 95 -7.06 26.30 10.49
N ARG A 96 -6.42 26.24 11.67
CA ARG A 96 -4.99 26.59 11.81
C ARG A 96 -4.10 25.58 11.08
N LEU A 97 -4.41 24.30 11.18
CA LEU A 97 -3.73 23.22 10.47
C LEU A 97 -3.94 23.37 8.95
N LEU A 98 -5.19 23.56 8.51
CA LEU A 98 -5.50 23.83 7.11
C LEU A 98 -4.74 25.07 6.59
N PHE A 99 -4.66 26.13 7.38
CA PHE A 99 -3.93 27.34 7.01
C PHE A 99 -2.42 27.11 6.91
N LYS A 100 -1.86 26.28 7.80
CA LYS A 100 -0.46 25.84 7.73
C LYS A 100 -0.19 25.05 6.44
N VAL A 101 -1.06 24.09 6.10
CA VAL A 101 -0.99 23.32 4.85
C VAL A 101 -1.14 24.25 3.63
N LEU A 102 -2.09 25.20 3.67
CA LEU A 102 -2.32 26.14 2.58
C LEU A 102 -1.20 27.17 2.40
N ARG A 103 -0.47 27.51 3.45
CA ARG A 103 0.70 28.40 3.38
C ARG A 103 1.97 27.67 2.94
N HIS A 104 1.99 26.34 3.01
CA HIS A 104 3.12 25.58 2.53
C HIS A 104 3.33 25.83 1.04
N ASP A 105 4.58 26.11 0.69
CA ASP A 105 5.05 26.35 -0.67
C ASP A 105 5.62 25.04 -1.22
N PRO A 106 4.93 24.38 -2.18
CA PRO A 106 5.38 23.09 -2.70
C PRO A 106 6.73 23.16 -3.41
N ALA A 107 7.22 24.34 -3.81
CA ALA A 107 8.57 24.48 -4.36
C ALA A 107 9.67 24.17 -3.33
N ARG A 108 9.33 24.16 -2.04
CA ARG A 108 10.25 23.74 -0.97
C ARG A 108 10.58 22.26 -1.01
N TRP A 109 9.74 21.43 -1.64
CA TRP A 109 9.93 19.99 -1.73
C TRP A 109 11.36 19.61 -2.13
N GLN A 110 11.93 20.23 -3.16
CA GLN A 110 13.29 19.90 -3.61
C GLN A 110 14.37 20.10 -2.53
N ARG A 111 14.18 21.06 -1.61
CA ARG A 111 15.11 21.28 -0.50
C ARG A 111 14.85 20.29 0.63
N GLU A 112 13.59 20.01 0.92
CA GLU A 112 13.17 19.03 1.93
C GLU A 112 13.65 17.62 1.54
N GLU A 113 13.40 17.21 0.30
CA GLU A 113 13.90 15.97 -0.28
C GLU A 113 15.42 15.85 -0.17
N ARG A 114 16.17 16.91 -0.54
CA ARG A 114 17.63 16.94 -0.38
C ARG A 114 18.06 16.76 1.08
N SER A 115 17.35 17.38 2.02
CA SER A 115 17.62 17.23 3.46
C SER A 115 17.41 15.79 3.92
N PHE A 116 16.29 15.17 3.56
CA PHE A 116 16.02 13.76 3.85
C PHE A 116 17.06 12.84 3.22
N ARG A 117 17.36 13.00 1.93
CA ARG A 117 18.38 12.20 1.23
C ARG A 117 19.76 12.34 1.86
N ASN A 118 20.14 13.51 2.35
CA ASN A 118 21.41 13.70 3.06
C ASN A 118 21.44 12.91 4.38
N ARG A 119 20.33 12.91 5.15
CA ARG A 119 20.20 12.08 6.37
C ARG A 119 20.23 10.59 6.03
N ILE A 120 19.52 10.16 4.98
CA ILE A 120 19.56 8.77 4.49
C ILE A 120 20.98 8.37 4.10
N LYS A 121 21.72 9.22 3.39
CA LYS A 121 23.14 8.96 3.04
C LYS A 121 24.01 8.78 4.28
N LEU A 122 23.85 9.64 5.28
CA LEU A 122 24.55 9.51 6.56
C LEU A 122 24.23 8.18 7.24
N PHE A 123 22.94 7.80 7.31
CA PHE A 123 22.54 6.53 7.91
C PHE A 123 23.05 5.33 7.11
N LYS A 124 23.01 5.36 5.76
CA LYS A 124 23.63 4.33 4.90
C LYS A 124 25.11 4.13 5.21
N HIS A 125 25.84 5.24 5.43
CA HIS A 125 27.26 5.16 5.79
C HIS A 125 27.46 4.54 7.18
N ARG A 126 26.69 4.99 8.19
CA ARG A 126 26.77 4.45 9.56
C ARG A 126 26.34 2.99 9.64
N THR A 127 25.29 2.57 8.93
CA THR A 127 24.86 1.17 8.90
C THR A 127 25.81 0.28 8.11
N ALA A 128 26.59 0.81 7.16
CA ALA A 128 27.70 0.08 6.56
C ALA A 128 28.82 -0.23 7.55
N GLN A 129 28.97 0.58 8.60
CA GLN A 129 29.93 0.41 9.69
C GLN A 129 29.28 -0.20 10.96
N ALA A 130 28.07 -0.76 10.86
CA ALA A 130 27.29 -1.20 12.01
C ALA A 130 28.06 -2.18 12.93
N GLY A 131 28.87 -3.07 12.36
CA GLY A 131 29.71 -4.01 13.12
C GLY A 131 30.76 -3.36 14.04
N SER A 132 31.13 -2.10 13.80
CA SER A 132 32.06 -1.34 14.63
C SER A 132 31.38 -0.50 15.72
N LEU A 133 30.07 -0.31 15.64
CA LEU A 133 29.31 0.49 16.60
C LEU A 133 29.13 -0.26 17.92
N SER A 134 29.16 0.45 19.04
CA SER A 134 28.70 -0.12 20.32
C SER A 134 27.20 -0.42 20.27
N ASP A 135 26.72 -1.31 21.15
CA ASP A 135 25.29 -1.68 21.22
C ASP A 135 24.39 -0.46 21.43
N LYS A 136 24.81 0.47 22.29
CA LYS A 136 24.08 1.71 22.54
C LYS A 136 24.04 2.62 21.32
N GLU A 137 25.12 2.67 20.54
CA GLU A 137 25.17 3.46 19.31
C GLU A 137 24.36 2.83 18.18
N LEU A 138 24.33 1.50 18.10
CA LEU A 138 23.51 0.76 17.14
C LEU A 138 22.02 0.87 17.47
N ALA A 139 21.65 0.79 18.76
CA ALA A 139 20.28 1.04 19.21
C ALA A 139 19.80 2.45 18.83
N ARG A 140 20.60 3.48 19.18
CA ARG A 140 20.31 4.87 18.81
C ARG A 140 20.24 5.07 17.30
N LEU A 141 21.10 4.40 16.53
CA LEU A 141 21.06 4.48 15.07
C LEU A 141 19.73 3.92 14.51
N ALA A 142 19.25 2.79 15.05
CA ALA A 142 17.96 2.24 14.64
C ALA A 142 16.80 3.16 15.02
N GLU A 143 16.80 3.73 16.23
CA GLU A 143 15.83 4.75 16.66
C GLU A 143 15.84 5.97 15.74
N ASP A 144 17.02 6.53 15.46
CA ASP A 144 17.21 7.70 14.59
C ASP A 144 16.65 7.46 13.16
N ILE A 145 16.77 6.22 12.65
CA ILE A 145 16.24 5.83 11.33
C ILE A 145 14.71 5.74 11.38
N VAL A 146 14.13 5.14 12.43
CA VAL A 146 12.67 5.09 12.63
C VAL A 146 12.09 6.50 12.79
N ASP A 147 12.77 7.37 13.53
CA ASP A 147 12.33 8.76 13.71
C ASP A 147 12.42 9.57 12.41
N LEU A 148 13.40 9.28 11.55
CA LEU A 148 13.42 9.81 10.19
C LEU A 148 12.22 9.35 9.38
N PHE A 149 11.87 8.06 9.45
CA PHE A 149 10.68 7.50 8.79
C PHE A 149 9.40 8.20 9.27
N ARG A 150 9.20 8.31 10.59
CA ARG A 150 8.07 9.01 11.20
C ARG A 150 7.98 10.47 10.76
N THR A 151 9.10 11.19 10.78
CA THR A 151 9.16 12.59 10.35
C THR A 151 8.80 12.73 8.88
N CYS A 152 9.37 11.87 8.02
CA CYS A 152 9.09 11.87 6.59
C CYS A 152 7.61 11.59 6.32
N LEU A 153 7.03 10.58 6.97
CA LEU A 153 5.62 10.23 6.83
C LEU A 153 4.71 11.35 7.33
N HIS A 154 5.02 11.92 8.50
CA HIS A 154 4.25 13.00 9.10
C HIS A 154 4.24 14.25 8.20
N ASP A 155 5.42 14.74 7.81
CA ASP A 155 5.54 15.96 7.01
C ASP A 155 4.98 15.74 5.60
N GLY A 156 5.22 14.56 5.03
CA GLY A 156 4.63 14.09 3.78
C GLY A 156 3.11 14.13 3.81
N ALA A 157 2.51 13.46 4.79
CA ALA A 157 1.06 13.42 4.98
C ALA A 157 0.48 14.81 5.28
N MET A 158 1.13 15.60 6.14
CA MET A 158 0.68 16.94 6.52
C MET A 158 0.69 17.89 5.32
N TYR A 159 1.85 18.11 4.69
CA TYR A 159 2.02 19.20 3.74
C TYR A 159 1.59 18.82 2.33
N TYR A 160 1.87 17.58 1.93
CA TYR A 160 1.63 17.11 0.56
C TYR A 160 0.33 16.31 0.46
N GLY A 161 0.10 15.35 1.36
CA GLY A 161 -1.13 14.55 1.40
C GLY A 161 -2.39 15.38 1.65
N LEU A 162 -2.51 16.04 2.81
CA LEU A 162 -3.67 16.89 3.12
C LEU A 162 -3.79 18.08 2.16
N GLY A 163 -2.64 18.59 1.68
CA GLY A 163 -2.61 19.62 0.63
C GLY A 163 -3.32 19.16 -0.64
N LEU A 164 -3.04 17.93 -1.10
CA LEU A 164 -3.71 17.33 -2.25
C LEU A 164 -5.19 17.10 -2.01
N VAL A 165 -5.58 16.55 -0.84
CA VAL A 165 -6.99 16.34 -0.49
C VAL A 165 -7.76 17.66 -0.54
N TRP A 166 -7.17 18.75 -0.01
CA TRP A 166 -7.77 20.07 -0.11
C TRP A 166 -7.90 20.57 -1.54
N MET A 167 -6.84 20.42 -2.35
CA MET A 167 -6.86 20.83 -3.75
C MET A 167 -7.86 20.01 -4.58
N TYR A 168 -8.00 18.72 -4.28
CA TYR A 168 -8.99 17.82 -4.87
C TYR A 168 -10.39 18.33 -4.54
N TRP A 169 -10.70 18.55 -3.26
CA TRP A 169 -12.00 19.10 -2.83
C TRP A 169 -12.33 20.44 -3.49
N ARG A 170 -11.35 21.35 -3.55
CA ARG A 170 -11.51 22.66 -4.18
C ARG A 170 -11.78 22.53 -5.69
N THR A 171 -11.09 21.61 -6.36
CA THR A 171 -11.24 21.36 -7.80
C THR A 171 -12.60 20.73 -8.09
N ALA A 172 -12.99 19.71 -7.34
CA ALA A 172 -14.33 19.10 -7.41
C ALA A 172 -15.44 20.14 -7.23
N ARG A 173 -15.31 21.04 -6.24
CA ARG A 173 -16.28 22.13 -6.01
C ARG A 173 -16.35 23.14 -7.17
N LEU A 174 -15.23 23.42 -7.83
CA LEU A 174 -15.19 24.33 -8.98
C LEU A 174 -15.82 23.69 -10.22
N LEU A 175 -15.59 22.39 -10.44
CA LEU A 175 -16.14 21.62 -11.54
C LEU A 175 -17.66 21.39 -11.36
N ARG A 176 -18.10 20.97 -10.18
CA ARG A 176 -19.52 20.71 -9.86
C ARG A 176 -20.43 21.96 -9.98
N LYS A 177 -19.89 23.16 -9.77
CA LYS A 177 -20.63 24.43 -9.95
C LYS A 177 -20.89 24.79 -11.41
N ARG A 178 -20.38 24.01 -12.37
CA ARG A 178 -20.52 24.25 -13.80
C ARG A 178 -20.95 22.96 -14.50
N SER A 179 -22.20 22.58 -14.27
CA SER A 179 -22.88 21.45 -14.94
C SER A 179 -22.84 21.52 -16.48
N ASN A 180 -22.52 22.68 -17.08
CA ASN A 180 -22.37 22.83 -18.53
C ASN A 180 -20.93 22.62 -19.02
N ALA A 181 -20.00 22.22 -18.16
CA ALA A 181 -18.60 22.02 -18.52
C ALA A 181 -18.29 20.62 -19.10
N GLY A 182 -19.27 19.88 -19.63
CA GLY A 182 -19.10 18.51 -20.14
C GLY A 182 -19.04 17.50 -18.98
N GLY A 183 -19.98 16.55 -18.97
CA GLY A 183 -20.18 15.58 -17.88
C GLY A 183 -18.91 14.81 -17.49
N GLU A 184 -18.11 14.42 -18.47
CA GLU A 184 -16.91 13.58 -18.34
C GLU A 184 -15.87 14.13 -17.33
N LEU A 185 -15.56 15.43 -17.35
CA LEU A 185 -14.51 15.99 -16.49
C LEU A 185 -14.98 16.23 -15.04
N THR A 186 -16.30 16.37 -14.84
CA THR A 186 -16.93 16.47 -13.53
C THR A 186 -17.10 15.12 -12.83
N GLU A 187 -17.21 14.06 -13.62
CA GLU A 187 -17.42 12.69 -13.14
C GLU A 187 -16.11 12.09 -12.62
N ASN A 188 -14.94 12.52 -13.13
CA ASN A 188 -13.66 11.95 -12.71
C ASN A 188 -12.54 12.96 -12.37
N VAL A 189 -12.65 13.59 -11.19
CA VAL A 189 -11.62 14.50 -10.65
C VAL A 189 -10.29 13.79 -10.39
N ALA A 190 -10.29 12.48 -10.14
CA ALA A 190 -9.08 11.70 -9.92
C ALA A 190 -8.26 11.58 -11.21
N ALA A 191 -8.91 11.24 -12.32
CA ALA A 191 -8.27 11.20 -13.62
C ALA A 191 -7.78 12.58 -14.08
N TYR A 192 -8.47 13.68 -13.73
CA TYR A 192 -7.94 15.04 -13.92
C TYR A 192 -6.61 15.27 -13.18
N PHE A 193 -6.50 14.77 -11.94
CA PHE A 193 -5.28 14.86 -11.14
C PHE A 193 -4.14 14.03 -11.76
N LEU A 194 -4.45 12.83 -12.26
CA LEU A 194 -3.47 11.99 -12.97
C LEU A 194 -2.99 12.63 -14.28
N GLN A 195 -3.89 13.26 -15.05
CA GLN A 195 -3.51 13.96 -16.27
C GLN A 195 -2.60 15.17 -16.00
N LEU A 196 -2.78 15.86 -14.87
CA LEU A 196 -1.88 16.94 -14.47
C LEU A 196 -0.43 16.48 -14.24
N LEU A 197 -0.23 15.20 -13.87
CA LEU A 197 1.09 14.59 -13.70
C LEU A 197 1.73 14.23 -15.04
N LEU A 198 0.93 13.69 -15.97
CA LEU A 198 1.36 13.19 -17.27
C LEU A 198 1.74 14.33 -18.24
N THR A 199 0.93 15.39 -18.28
CA THR A 199 1.04 16.48 -19.27
C THR A 199 2.17 17.48 -19.00
N ASP A 200 2.81 17.44 -17.82
CA ASP A 200 3.92 18.33 -17.49
C ASP A 200 5.26 17.63 -17.66
N GLN A 201 5.92 17.85 -18.80
CA GLN A 201 7.27 17.31 -19.08
C GLN A 201 8.34 17.76 -18.08
N LYS A 202 8.08 18.82 -17.30
CA LYS A 202 9.00 19.28 -16.23
C LYS A 202 8.81 18.50 -14.93
N ASN A 203 7.76 17.68 -14.84
CA ASN A 203 7.54 16.81 -13.71
C ASN A 203 8.51 15.62 -13.79
N PRO A 204 9.39 15.41 -12.79
CA PRO A 204 10.31 14.28 -12.78
C PRO A 204 9.60 12.92 -12.80
N LEU A 205 8.30 12.88 -12.48
CA LEU A 205 7.48 11.67 -12.48
C LEU A 205 6.79 11.39 -13.81
N SER A 206 6.76 12.36 -14.74
CA SER A 206 6.10 12.19 -16.05
C SER A 206 6.58 10.94 -16.81
N PRO A 207 7.90 10.59 -16.83
CA PRO A 207 8.37 9.36 -17.47
C PRO A 207 7.80 8.08 -16.85
N LEU A 208 7.77 7.99 -15.51
CA LEU A 208 7.24 6.84 -14.78
C LEU A 208 5.74 6.64 -15.06
N PHE A 209 4.98 7.73 -15.03
CA PHE A 209 3.54 7.65 -15.31
C PHE A 209 3.25 7.30 -16.79
N GLU A 210 4.05 7.79 -17.74
CA GLU A 210 3.91 7.38 -19.14
C GLU A 210 4.24 5.90 -19.36
N GLN A 211 5.26 5.38 -18.68
CA GLN A 211 5.56 3.94 -18.69
C GLN A 211 4.39 3.14 -18.09
N PHE A 212 3.87 3.56 -16.93
CA PHE A 212 2.70 2.92 -16.30
C PHE A 212 1.47 2.96 -17.20
N ARG A 213 1.22 4.07 -17.89
CA ARG A 213 0.10 4.21 -18.83
C ARG A 213 0.20 3.22 -19.99
N LYS A 214 1.38 3.10 -20.61
CA LYS A 214 1.61 2.13 -21.69
C LYS A 214 1.42 0.70 -21.20
N LEU A 215 1.93 0.41 -20.00
CA LEU A 215 1.73 -0.89 -19.35
C LEU A 215 0.25 -1.16 -19.07
N SER A 216 -0.49 -0.18 -18.56
CA SER A 216 -1.92 -0.31 -18.28
C SER A 216 -2.72 -0.62 -19.54
N ALA A 217 -2.47 0.10 -20.64
CA ALA A 217 -3.11 -0.16 -21.92
C ALA A 217 -2.82 -1.58 -22.44
N ASP A 218 -1.54 -2.00 -22.42
CA ASP A 218 -1.14 -3.32 -22.90
C ASP A 218 -1.67 -4.46 -22.01
N THR A 219 -1.73 -4.26 -20.68
CA THR A 219 -2.24 -5.26 -19.73
C THR A 219 -3.76 -5.39 -19.75
N GLN A 220 -4.49 -4.30 -20.01
CA GLN A 220 -5.94 -4.32 -20.20
C GLN A 220 -6.33 -4.99 -21.53
N GLU A 221 -5.59 -4.73 -22.62
CA GLU A 221 -5.85 -5.38 -23.91
C GLU A 221 -5.70 -6.91 -23.83
N VAL A 222 -4.80 -7.39 -22.97
CA VAL A 222 -4.55 -8.81 -22.73
C VAL A 222 -5.50 -9.41 -21.68
N ASP A 223 -6.31 -8.59 -21.01
CA ASP A 223 -7.12 -8.96 -19.84
C ASP A 223 -6.28 -9.76 -18.82
N LEU A 224 -5.19 -9.14 -18.36
CA LEU A 224 -4.17 -9.83 -17.58
C LEU A 224 -4.73 -10.49 -16.31
N GLN A 225 -5.73 -9.89 -15.66
CA GLN A 225 -6.35 -10.48 -14.47
C GLN A 225 -7.06 -11.79 -14.82
N ALA A 226 -7.91 -11.79 -15.84
CA ALA A 226 -8.60 -13.02 -16.28
C ALA A 226 -7.60 -14.06 -16.79
N PHE A 227 -6.54 -13.63 -17.49
CA PHE A 227 -5.47 -14.52 -17.92
C PHE A 227 -4.81 -15.23 -16.74
N VAL A 228 -4.38 -14.50 -15.72
CA VAL A 228 -3.72 -15.09 -14.53
C VAL A 228 -4.65 -16.09 -13.84
N VAL A 229 -5.94 -15.75 -13.70
CA VAL A 229 -6.96 -16.64 -13.12
C VAL A 229 -7.20 -17.89 -13.98
N SER A 230 -7.03 -17.79 -15.30
CA SER A 230 -7.24 -18.91 -16.23
C SER A 230 -6.10 -19.93 -16.28
N ILE A 231 -4.93 -19.62 -15.70
CA ILE A 231 -3.78 -20.54 -15.71
C ILE A 231 -4.11 -21.74 -14.82
N PRO A 232 -4.07 -22.98 -15.35
CA PRO A 232 -4.41 -24.16 -14.56
C PRO A 232 -3.39 -24.39 -13.43
N ASP A 233 -3.85 -24.87 -12.28
CA ASP A 233 -3.02 -25.16 -11.11
C ASP A 233 -1.85 -26.11 -11.43
N SER A 234 -2.03 -26.99 -12.42
CA SER A 234 -1.00 -27.90 -12.92
C SER A 234 0.27 -27.17 -13.41
N ALA A 235 0.16 -25.91 -13.83
CA ALA A 235 1.28 -25.08 -14.25
C ALA A 235 2.22 -24.68 -13.09
N PHE A 236 1.74 -24.80 -11.85
CA PHE A 236 2.46 -24.39 -10.64
C PHE A 236 2.90 -25.56 -9.76
N MET A 237 2.67 -26.80 -10.19
CA MET A 237 3.02 -28.02 -9.42
C MET A 237 4.50 -28.14 -9.05
N THR A 238 5.40 -27.48 -9.79
CA THR A 238 6.84 -27.47 -9.53
C THR A 238 7.32 -26.17 -8.88
N ALA A 239 6.43 -25.22 -8.63
CA ALA A 239 6.78 -23.95 -8.02
C ALA A 239 6.87 -24.14 -6.50
N ASN A 240 7.98 -23.74 -5.89
CA ASN A 240 8.20 -23.87 -4.45
C ASN A 240 8.21 -22.50 -3.74
N THR A 241 8.26 -21.42 -4.50
CA THR A 241 8.33 -20.04 -4.01
C THR A 241 7.40 -19.13 -4.81
N SER A 242 7.02 -17.99 -4.23
CA SER A 242 6.26 -16.93 -4.92
C SER A 242 6.95 -16.48 -6.22
N ARG A 243 8.28 -16.45 -6.22
CA ARG A 243 9.09 -16.12 -7.40
C ARG A 243 9.01 -17.18 -8.49
N ASP A 244 8.89 -18.46 -8.13
CA ASP A 244 8.71 -19.54 -9.12
C ASP A 244 7.33 -19.45 -9.78
N ILE A 245 6.30 -19.08 -9.00
CA ILE A 245 4.96 -18.83 -9.52
C ILE A 245 4.96 -17.60 -10.44
N GLU A 246 5.56 -16.48 -10.01
CA GLU A 246 5.74 -15.29 -10.85
C GLU A 246 6.44 -15.66 -12.18
N LYS A 247 7.55 -16.41 -12.13
CA LYS A 247 8.25 -16.88 -13.34
C LYS A 247 7.36 -17.76 -14.22
N ALA A 248 6.55 -18.64 -13.63
CA ALA A 248 5.64 -19.51 -14.38
C ALA A 248 4.55 -18.68 -15.10
N ILE A 249 3.99 -17.67 -14.43
CA ILE A 249 3.01 -16.73 -15.01
C ILE A 249 3.65 -15.95 -16.16
N PHE A 250 4.81 -15.29 -15.93
CA PHE A 250 5.48 -14.53 -16.99
C PHE A 250 5.91 -15.41 -18.16
N LYS A 251 6.33 -16.66 -17.91
CA LYS A 251 6.63 -17.63 -18.98
C LYS A 251 5.41 -17.91 -19.86
N LYS A 252 4.22 -18.02 -19.28
CA LYS A 252 2.96 -18.20 -20.03
C LYS A 252 2.55 -16.89 -20.71
N LEU A 253 2.70 -15.76 -20.03
CA LEU A 253 2.39 -14.44 -20.57
C LEU A 253 3.17 -14.15 -21.86
N ARG A 254 4.46 -14.51 -21.92
CA ARG A 254 5.30 -14.36 -23.14
C ARG A 254 4.72 -15.01 -24.39
N ALA A 255 3.86 -16.01 -24.26
CA ALA A 255 3.21 -16.66 -25.40
C ALA A 255 2.03 -15.86 -25.96
N LEU A 256 1.53 -14.87 -25.24
CA LEU A 256 0.46 -13.98 -25.68
C LEU A 256 0.99 -12.81 -26.51
N PRO A 257 0.16 -12.24 -27.41
CA PRO A 257 0.45 -10.95 -28.03
C PRO A 257 0.78 -9.91 -26.95
N LYS A 258 1.83 -9.12 -27.17
CA LYS A 258 2.33 -8.10 -26.22
C LYS A 258 2.84 -8.62 -24.86
N GLY A 259 2.79 -9.93 -24.59
CA GLY A 259 3.22 -10.46 -23.29
C GLY A 259 4.69 -10.21 -22.94
N GLN A 260 5.59 -10.32 -23.93
CA GLN A 260 7.01 -9.96 -23.73
C GLN A 260 7.20 -8.45 -23.53
N GLN A 261 6.36 -7.62 -24.17
CA GLN A 261 6.38 -6.17 -24.03
C GLN A 261 5.91 -5.75 -22.62
N ILE A 262 4.82 -6.35 -22.12
CA ILE A 262 4.34 -6.17 -20.74
C ILE A 262 5.46 -6.48 -19.74
N GLU A 263 6.10 -7.64 -19.87
CA GLU A 263 7.21 -8.01 -18.97
C GLU A 263 8.36 -6.99 -19.01
N THR A 264 8.75 -6.55 -20.20
CA THR A 264 9.83 -5.56 -20.36
C THR A 264 9.46 -4.21 -19.75
N GLN A 265 8.21 -3.77 -19.88
CA GLN A 265 7.72 -2.52 -19.31
C GLN A 265 7.64 -2.57 -17.78
N VAL A 266 7.22 -3.71 -17.21
CA VAL A 266 7.25 -3.95 -15.76
C VAL A 266 8.68 -3.85 -15.24
N ASP A 267 9.63 -4.50 -15.91
CA ASP A 267 11.05 -4.46 -15.52
C ASP A 267 11.62 -3.04 -15.58
N ALA A 268 11.26 -2.26 -16.60
CA ALA A 268 11.66 -0.86 -16.73
C ALA A 268 11.10 0.00 -15.58
N LEU A 269 9.82 -0.15 -15.25
CA LEU A 269 9.18 0.58 -14.15
C LEU A 269 9.83 0.28 -12.80
N LEU A 270 10.13 -1.00 -12.54
CA LEU A 270 10.78 -1.41 -11.31
C LEU A 270 12.24 -0.96 -11.24
N ALA A 271 12.95 -0.90 -12.38
CA ALA A 271 14.32 -0.40 -12.45
C ALA A 271 14.43 1.11 -12.17
N ASP A 272 13.39 1.88 -12.52
CA ASP A 272 13.32 3.33 -12.26
C ASP A 272 12.92 3.66 -10.80
N LEU A 273 12.57 2.66 -9.98
CA LEU A 273 12.34 2.88 -8.55
C LEU A 273 13.65 3.25 -7.82
N PRO A 274 13.57 4.06 -6.75
CA PRO A 274 14.76 4.49 -6.01
C PRO A 274 15.48 3.34 -5.29
N VAL A 275 14.81 2.22 -5.12
CA VAL A 275 15.28 1.02 -4.42
C VAL A 275 14.79 -0.19 -5.18
N ALA A 276 15.67 -1.19 -5.34
CA ALA A 276 15.28 -2.49 -5.85
C ALA A 276 14.17 -3.10 -4.97
N PRO A 277 13.05 -3.60 -5.53
CA PRO A 277 11.93 -4.09 -4.74
C PRO A 277 12.33 -5.15 -3.71
N GLU A 278 13.30 -6.00 -4.04
CA GLU A 278 13.83 -7.05 -3.15
C GLU A 278 14.51 -6.49 -1.90
N ALA A 279 14.99 -5.24 -1.93
CA ALA A 279 15.59 -4.58 -0.77
C ALA A 279 14.55 -3.94 0.16
N VAL A 280 13.28 -3.89 -0.24
CA VAL A 280 12.16 -3.49 0.63
C VAL A 280 11.62 -4.69 1.40
N ASP A 281 11.83 -5.90 0.88
CA ASP A 281 11.43 -7.14 1.53
C ASP A 281 12.31 -7.44 2.75
N TRP A 282 11.71 -8.02 3.80
CA TRP A 282 12.42 -8.26 5.05
C TRP A 282 13.20 -9.58 4.97
N PRO A 283 14.54 -9.59 5.03
CA PRO A 283 15.33 -10.78 4.68
C PRO A 283 15.17 -11.96 5.65
N PHE A 284 14.70 -11.71 6.88
CA PHE A 284 14.45 -12.72 7.90
C PHE A 284 12.96 -12.99 8.12
N SER A 285 12.13 -12.56 7.17
CA SER A 285 10.70 -12.83 7.21
C SER A 285 10.39 -14.19 6.61
N PRO A 286 9.65 -15.08 7.30
CA PRO A 286 9.17 -16.34 6.78
C PRO A 286 7.97 -16.11 5.85
N ARG A 287 7.52 -14.86 5.67
CA ARG A 287 6.58 -14.51 4.61
C ARG A 287 7.20 -14.84 3.25
N PRO A 288 6.42 -15.35 2.29
CA PRO A 288 6.88 -15.50 0.93
C PRO A 288 7.31 -14.13 0.39
N GLN A 289 8.39 -14.12 -0.41
CA GLN A 289 8.85 -12.88 -1.03
C GLN A 289 7.75 -12.28 -1.88
N LEU A 290 7.59 -10.95 -1.84
CA LEU A 290 6.56 -10.28 -2.63
C LEU A 290 6.88 -10.43 -4.14
N PRO A 291 5.95 -10.96 -4.96
CA PRO A 291 6.13 -11.05 -6.40
C PRO A 291 5.89 -9.67 -7.04
N PHE A 292 6.83 -8.75 -6.85
CA PHE A 292 6.67 -7.34 -7.23
C PHE A 292 6.38 -7.12 -8.71
N ARG A 293 6.93 -7.94 -9.61
CA ARG A 293 6.67 -7.81 -11.06
C ARG A 293 5.22 -8.17 -11.34
N LEU A 294 4.74 -9.26 -10.76
CA LEU A 294 3.35 -9.67 -10.86
C LEU A 294 2.40 -8.64 -10.25
N LEU A 295 2.73 -8.09 -9.07
CA LEU A 295 1.92 -7.07 -8.41
C LEU A 295 1.79 -5.81 -9.27
N VAL A 296 2.89 -5.29 -9.82
CA VAL A 296 2.85 -4.13 -10.71
C VAL A 296 2.02 -4.42 -11.96
N ALA A 297 2.20 -5.60 -12.57
CA ALA A 297 1.42 -6.00 -13.74
C ALA A 297 -0.09 -6.08 -13.44
N LEU A 298 -0.47 -6.73 -12.33
CA LEU A 298 -1.87 -6.84 -11.91
C LEU A 298 -2.47 -5.48 -11.55
N LEU A 299 -1.75 -4.63 -10.80
CA LEU A 299 -2.22 -3.28 -10.48
C LEU A 299 -2.37 -2.41 -11.73
N SER A 300 -1.50 -2.58 -12.73
CA SER A 300 -1.62 -1.86 -14.00
C SER A 300 -2.81 -2.30 -14.85
N SER A 301 -3.26 -3.54 -14.67
CA SER A 301 -4.43 -4.07 -15.39
C SER A 301 -5.77 -3.60 -14.81
N GLU A 302 -5.78 -2.97 -13.63
CA GLU A 302 -7.00 -2.37 -13.08
C GLU A 302 -7.40 -1.14 -13.92
N PRO A 303 -8.65 -1.08 -14.43
CA PRO A 303 -9.11 0.07 -15.18
C PRO A 303 -9.21 1.28 -14.24
N ILE A 304 -8.46 2.32 -14.56
CA ILE A 304 -8.65 3.63 -13.94
C ILE A 304 -9.76 4.32 -14.73
N GLU A 305 -10.98 4.26 -14.21
CA GLU A 305 -12.16 4.90 -14.79
C GLU A 305 -11.83 6.34 -15.22
N GLY A 306 -12.31 6.76 -16.39
CA GLY A 306 -12.11 8.12 -16.94
C GLY A 306 -10.68 8.51 -17.33
N LEU A 307 -9.68 7.64 -17.15
CA LEU A 307 -8.30 7.96 -17.53
C LEU A 307 -8.16 8.07 -19.05
N ASP A 308 -8.65 7.10 -19.82
CA ASP A 308 -8.51 7.07 -21.28
C ASP A 308 -9.23 8.22 -21.99
N GLU A 309 -10.38 8.65 -21.47
CA GLU A 309 -11.16 9.79 -22.00
C GLU A 309 -10.48 11.15 -21.74
N LEU A 310 -9.70 11.26 -20.65
CA LEU A 310 -8.98 12.47 -20.29
C LEU A 310 -7.61 12.58 -20.96
N LEU A 311 -7.06 11.49 -21.50
CA LEU A 311 -5.74 11.41 -22.14
C LEU A 311 -5.71 11.91 -23.60
N THR A 312 -6.43 13.00 -23.90
CA THR A 312 -6.23 13.72 -25.17
C THR A 312 -4.88 14.47 -25.17
N ASP A 313 -4.26 14.67 -26.33
CA ASP A 313 -3.01 15.45 -26.50
C ASP A 313 -3.08 16.89 -25.93
N GLU A 314 -4.30 17.36 -25.65
CA GLU A 314 -4.55 18.71 -25.18
C GLU A 314 -4.65 18.76 -23.64
N ASP A 315 -3.69 19.45 -23.00
CA ASP A 315 -3.63 19.69 -21.56
C ASP A 315 -4.99 20.10 -20.95
N ALA A 316 -5.62 19.23 -20.16
CA ALA A 316 -6.93 19.52 -19.54
C ALA A 316 -6.90 20.75 -18.65
N ALA A 317 -5.75 21.13 -18.08
CA ALA A 317 -5.65 22.40 -17.37
C ALA A 317 -5.95 23.59 -18.30
N LYS A 318 -5.51 23.52 -19.57
CA LYS A 318 -5.83 24.52 -20.60
C LYS A 318 -7.28 24.43 -21.04
N GLN A 319 -7.83 23.23 -21.23
CA GLN A 319 -9.24 23.05 -21.60
C GLN A 319 -10.19 23.63 -20.55
N VAL A 320 -9.95 23.35 -19.26
CA VAL A 320 -10.71 23.94 -18.15
C VAL A 320 -10.50 25.46 -18.10
N ALA A 321 -9.28 25.94 -18.32
CA ALA A 321 -9.00 27.39 -18.34
C ALA A 321 -9.76 28.13 -19.46
N LYS A 322 -9.92 27.52 -20.64
CA LYS A 322 -10.70 28.09 -21.76
C LYS A 322 -12.16 28.28 -21.35
N LYS A 323 -12.74 27.26 -20.70
CA LYS A 323 -14.12 27.27 -20.19
C LYS A 323 -14.32 28.31 -19.07
N LEU A 324 -13.29 28.62 -18.27
CA LEU A 324 -13.38 29.53 -17.12
C LEU A 324 -13.48 31.03 -17.51
N PRO A 325 -14.25 31.86 -16.74
CA PRO A 325 -14.30 33.29 -16.95
C PRO A 325 -12.90 33.88 -16.75
N PHE A 326 -12.58 34.96 -17.46
CA PHE A 326 -11.25 35.57 -17.43
C PHE A 326 -10.72 35.81 -16.01
N ARG A 327 -11.58 36.32 -15.10
CA ARG A 327 -11.25 36.56 -13.68
C ARG A 327 -10.86 35.31 -12.87
N LYS A 328 -11.28 34.11 -13.30
CA LYS A 328 -10.97 32.84 -12.62
C LYS A 328 -9.76 32.12 -13.23
N ARG A 329 -9.27 32.56 -14.40
CA ARG A 329 -8.10 31.94 -15.06
C ARG A 329 -6.80 32.08 -14.26
N PRO A 330 -6.44 33.24 -13.68
CA PRO A 330 -5.21 33.34 -12.87
C PRO A 330 -5.26 32.48 -11.60
N PRO A 331 -6.35 32.50 -10.78
CA PRO A 331 -6.47 31.58 -9.63
C PRO A 331 -6.45 30.10 -10.03
N TRP A 332 -7.00 29.77 -11.20
CA TRP A 332 -6.95 28.41 -11.76
C TRP A 332 -5.52 27.98 -12.09
N ARG A 333 -4.76 28.81 -12.82
CA ARG A 333 -3.35 28.52 -13.14
C ARG A 333 -2.51 28.35 -11.88
N TRP A 334 -2.74 29.19 -10.86
CA TRP A 334 -2.09 29.05 -9.56
C TRP A 334 -2.46 27.73 -8.87
N ASN A 335 -3.75 27.34 -8.89
CA ASN A 335 -4.18 26.06 -8.35
C ASN A 335 -3.50 24.88 -9.05
N VAL A 336 -3.46 24.89 -10.39
CA VAL A 336 -2.82 23.83 -11.19
C VAL A 336 -1.34 23.70 -10.82
N ALA A 337 -0.60 24.82 -10.81
CA ALA A 337 0.81 24.81 -10.44
C ALA A 337 1.03 24.30 -9.01
N LYS A 338 0.17 24.72 -8.07
CA LYS A 338 0.22 24.27 -6.68
C LYS A 338 -0.07 22.77 -6.56
N THR A 339 -1.10 22.26 -7.23
CA THR A 339 -1.44 20.83 -7.25
C THR A 339 -0.28 20.00 -7.77
N ARG A 340 0.34 20.39 -8.89
CA ARG A 340 1.50 19.68 -9.45
C ARG A 340 2.66 19.59 -8.45
N GLY A 341 3.01 20.70 -7.81
CA GLY A 341 4.05 20.71 -6.79
C GLY A 341 3.71 19.84 -5.58
N LEU A 342 2.44 19.83 -5.16
CA LEU A 342 1.98 18.97 -4.07
C LEU A 342 2.07 17.47 -4.43
N MET A 343 1.74 17.11 -5.67
CA MET A 343 1.84 15.72 -6.13
C MET A 343 3.28 15.24 -6.19
N ALA A 344 4.18 16.08 -6.73
CA ALA A 344 5.61 15.78 -6.76
C ALA A 344 6.14 15.49 -5.34
N GLY A 345 5.74 16.29 -4.35
CA GLY A 345 6.13 16.04 -2.97
C GLY A 345 5.44 14.84 -2.32
N ALA A 346 4.19 14.54 -2.67
CA ALA A 346 3.49 13.35 -2.15
C ALA A 346 4.12 12.05 -2.65
N VAL A 347 4.36 11.92 -3.96
CA VAL A 347 5.03 10.76 -4.54
C VAL A 347 6.49 10.70 -4.08
N GLY A 348 7.17 11.84 -4.07
CA GLY A 348 8.54 11.92 -3.57
C GLY A 348 8.66 11.50 -2.10
N THR A 349 7.64 11.76 -1.26
CA THR A 349 7.58 11.24 0.12
C THR A 349 7.56 9.72 0.12
N VAL A 350 6.72 9.09 -0.72
CA VAL A 350 6.66 7.62 -0.82
C VAL A 350 8.03 7.06 -1.20
N PHE A 351 8.73 7.69 -2.15
CA PHE A 351 10.08 7.28 -2.56
C PHE A 351 11.11 7.41 -1.43
N LEU A 352 11.05 8.49 -0.64
CA LEU A 352 11.90 8.63 0.54
C LEU A 352 11.62 7.55 1.59
N LEU A 353 10.35 7.22 1.83
CA LEU A 353 9.98 6.14 2.77
C LEU A 353 10.54 4.79 2.29
N LEU A 354 10.41 4.49 0.99
CA LEU A 354 11.00 3.30 0.37
C LEU A 354 12.54 3.28 0.52
N GLU A 355 13.21 4.43 0.43
CA GLU A 355 14.67 4.52 0.63
C GLU A 355 15.13 4.32 2.08
N ILE A 356 14.26 4.60 3.06
CA ILE A 356 14.58 4.46 4.49
C ILE A 356 14.51 2.99 4.93
N ILE A 357 13.54 2.23 4.41
CA ILE A 357 13.29 0.83 4.81
C ILE A 357 14.54 -0.07 4.72
N PRO A 358 15.28 -0.12 3.59
CA PRO A 358 16.49 -0.97 3.49
C PRO A 358 17.61 -0.55 4.45
N VAL A 359 17.65 0.73 4.83
CA VAL A 359 18.65 1.25 5.78
C VAL A 359 18.34 0.73 7.18
N LEU A 360 17.06 0.74 7.56
CA LEU A 360 16.59 0.15 8.81
C LEU A 360 16.85 -1.35 8.85
N GLN A 361 16.54 -2.07 7.76
CA GLN A 361 16.80 -3.50 7.63
C GLN A 361 18.26 -3.82 7.87
N ARG A 362 19.19 -3.08 7.25
CA ARG A 362 20.63 -3.29 7.44
C ARG A 362 21.07 -3.09 8.89
N ALA A 363 20.52 -2.10 9.59
CA ALA A 363 20.78 -1.91 11.01
C ALA A 363 20.27 -3.12 11.81
N LEU A 364 19.03 -3.55 11.56
CA LEU A 364 18.42 -4.69 12.25
C LEU A 364 19.07 -6.03 11.90
N SER A 365 19.68 -6.20 10.72
CA SER A 365 20.51 -7.37 10.41
C SER A 365 21.73 -7.48 11.33
N GLU A 366 22.41 -6.37 11.61
CA GLU A 366 23.52 -6.36 12.58
C GLU A 366 23.00 -6.66 14.00
N VAL A 367 21.86 -6.09 14.38
CA VAL A 367 21.22 -6.41 15.68
C VAL A 367 20.93 -7.90 15.77
N ALA A 368 20.31 -8.51 14.76
CA ALA A 368 20.03 -9.94 14.71
C ALA A 368 21.29 -10.77 14.92
N GLN A 369 22.39 -10.44 14.23
CA GLN A 369 23.66 -11.15 14.39
C GLN A 369 24.21 -11.05 15.82
N ARG A 370 24.05 -9.91 16.50
CA ARG A 370 24.50 -9.74 17.89
C ARG A 370 23.65 -10.54 18.88
N LEU A 371 22.33 -10.49 18.74
CA LEU A 371 21.42 -11.26 19.59
C LEU A 371 21.67 -12.77 19.41
N LEU A 372 21.91 -13.23 18.18
CA LEU A 372 22.30 -14.62 17.86
C LEU A 372 23.62 -15.03 18.53
N ARG A 373 24.67 -14.22 18.40
CA ARG A 373 25.98 -14.51 19.04
C ARG A 373 25.88 -14.60 20.56
N ARG A 374 24.94 -13.86 21.16
CA ARG A 374 24.65 -13.87 22.60
C ARG A 374 23.67 -14.95 23.02
N ARG A 375 23.14 -15.74 22.07
CA ARG A 375 22.08 -16.74 22.29
C ARG A 375 20.81 -16.16 22.92
N GLN A 376 20.52 -14.88 22.68
CA GLN A 376 19.25 -14.26 23.11
C GLN A 376 18.09 -14.60 22.17
N VAL A 377 18.41 -15.07 20.96
CA VAL A 377 17.51 -15.63 19.96
C VAL A 377 18.17 -16.88 19.36
N GLU A 378 17.37 -17.82 18.86
CA GLU A 378 17.88 -19.07 18.26
C GLU A 378 18.22 -18.88 16.78
N VAL A 379 17.37 -18.15 16.06
CA VAL A 379 17.50 -17.84 14.63
C VAL A 379 17.27 -16.34 14.37
N ALA A 380 17.74 -15.81 13.24
CA ALA A 380 17.62 -14.37 12.96
C ALA A 380 16.15 -13.94 12.78
N GLU A 381 15.34 -14.87 12.31
CA GLU A 381 13.89 -14.75 12.07
C GLU A 381 13.12 -14.49 13.37
N ASP A 382 13.65 -14.89 14.53
CA ASP A 382 13.03 -14.66 15.83
C ASP A 382 12.87 -13.17 16.15
N LEU A 383 13.65 -12.29 15.50
CA LEU A 383 13.49 -10.85 15.68
C LEU A 383 12.09 -10.34 15.35
N MET A 384 11.38 -10.96 14.38
CA MET A 384 10.05 -10.44 14.07
C MET A 384 9.03 -10.79 15.15
N LEU A 385 9.31 -11.80 15.98
CA LEU A 385 8.52 -12.13 17.16
C LEU A 385 8.72 -11.12 18.30
N LEU A 386 9.60 -10.15 18.14
CA LEU A 386 9.84 -9.09 19.10
C LEU A 386 9.33 -7.75 18.55
N ARG A 387 8.83 -6.88 19.44
CA ARG A 387 8.55 -5.49 19.08
C ARG A 387 9.86 -4.72 18.96
N PHE A 388 9.83 -3.62 18.21
CA PHE A 388 11.02 -2.79 18.02
C PHE A 388 11.67 -2.35 19.34
N ASP A 389 10.88 -1.90 20.33
CA ASP A 389 11.42 -1.51 21.64
C ASP A 389 12.05 -2.68 22.40
N ASP A 390 11.52 -3.89 22.26
CA ASP A 390 12.06 -5.09 22.90
C ASP A 390 13.38 -5.51 22.25
N ILE A 391 13.50 -5.35 20.93
CA ILE A 391 14.75 -5.55 20.19
C ILE A 391 15.83 -4.58 20.68
N LEU A 392 15.50 -3.29 20.82
CA LEU A 392 16.44 -2.28 21.29
C LEU A 392 16.86 -2.51 22.74
N LYS A 393 15.91 -2.86 23.61
CA LYS A 393 16.21 -3.23 25.00
C LYS A 393 17.14 -4.43 25.05
N ALA A 394 16.82 -5.52 24.36
CA ALA A 394 17.63 -6.74 24.31
C ALA A 394 19.08 -6.48 23.89
N LEU A 395 19.28 -5.55 22.94
CA LEU A 395 20.59 -5.14 22.49
C LEU A 395 21.39 -4.41 23.59
N VAL A 396 20.73 -3.58 24.40
CA VAL A 396 21.38 -2.69 25.39
C VAL A 396 21.49 -3.31 26.78
N ASP A 397 20.42 -3.93 27.29
CA ASP A 397 20.34 -4.47 28.66
C ASP A 397 20.89 -5.89 28.77
N GLN A 398 21.12 -6.55 27.63
CA GLN A 398 21.62 -7.92 27.54
C GLN A 398 20.75 -8.95 28.27
N ALA A 399 19.49 -8.62 28.59
CA ALA A 399 18.57 -9.56 29.21
C ALA A 399 18.19 -10.68 28.23
N ASP A 400 18.00 -11.89 28.75
CA ASP A 400 17.52 -13.01 27.94
C ASP A 400 16.10 -12.70 27.42
N ARG A 401 15.86 -13.02 26.14
CA ARG A 401 14.57 -12.84 25.46
C ARG A 401 13.99 -14.15 24.94
N GLN A 402 14.65 -15.28 25.15
CA GLN A 402 14.15 -16.57 24.68
C GLN A 402 12.73 -16.86 25.18
N ASP A 403 12.46 -16.61 26.47
CA ASP A 403 11.12 -16.79 27.05
C ASP A 403 10.07 -15.89 26.36
N LEU A 404 10.44 -14.64 26.06
CA LEU A 404 9.55 -13.69 25.38
C LEU A 404 9.31 -14.08 23.91
N VAL A 405 10.35 -14.55 23.22
CA VAL A 405 10.24 -15.08 21.85
C VAL A 405 9.32 -16.29 21.82
N LEU A 406 9.49 -17.23 22.76
CA LEU A 406 8.65 -18.43 22.89
C LEU A 406 7.20 -18.07 23.23
N GLU A 407 6.98 -17.12 24.15
CA GLU A 407 5.63 -16.61 24.47
C GLU A 407 4.97 -16.00 23.24
N ASN A 408 5.68 -15.13 22.51
CA ASN A 408 5.17 -14.49 21.30
C ASN A 408 4.94 -15.50 20.17
N HIS A 409 5.79 -16.53 20.05
CA HIS A 409 5.60 -17.63 19.11
C HIS A 409 4.34 -18.43 19.42
N HIS A 410 4.13 -18.83 20.67
CA HIS A 410 2.91 -19.51 21.11
C HIS A 410 1.66 -18.65 20.92
N ALA A 411 1.74 -17.36 21.25
CA ALA A 411 0.65 -16.41 21.03
C ALA A 411 0.32 -16.27 19.54
N HIS A 412 1.34 -16.24 18.68
CA HIS A 412 1.18 -16.19 17.22
C HIS A 412 0.52 -17.48 16.68
N ILE A 413 1.00 -18.66 17.08
CA ILE A 413 0.37 -19.95 16.72
C ILE A 413 -1.08 -20.01 17.19
N LYS A 414 -1.37 -19.53 18.40
CA LYS A 414 -2.74 -19.48 18.94
C LYS A 414 -3.64 -18.57 18.11
N LYS A 415 -3.15 -17.38 17.69
CA LYS A 415 -3.87 -16.47 16.79
C LYS A 415 -4.16 -17.11 15.43
N LEU A 416 -3.16 -17.76 14.82
CA LEU A 416 -3.32 -18.51 13.57
C LEU A 416 -4.39 -19.60 13.70
N THR A 417 -4.30 -20.40 14.77
CA THR A 417 -5.23 -21.50 15.00
C THR A 417 -6.67 -21.00 15.23
N ALA A 418 -6.84 -19.88 15.95
CA ALA A 418 -8.15 -19.28 16.15
C ALA A 418 -8.76 -18.79 14.84
N ARG A 419 -7.98 -18.13 13.96
CA ARG A 419 -8.45 -17.70 12.63
C ARG A 419 -8.84 -18.87 11.74
N ARG A 420 -8.02 -19.92 11.69
CA ARG A 420 -8.36 -21.16 10.96
C ARG A 420 -9.69 -21.74 11.41
N ARG A 421 -9.94 -21.77 12.73
CA ARG A 421 -11.20 -22.27 13.28
C ARG A 421 -12.38 -21.38 12.91
N ALA A 422 -12.24 -20.06 12.98
CA ALA A 422 -13.29 -19.12 12.57
C ALA A 422 -13.69 -19.34 11.10
N ARG A 423 -12.72 -19.42 10.19
CA ARG A 423 -13.00 -19.72 8.77
C ARG A 423 -13.60 -21.10 8.54
N GLN A 424 -13.18 -22.12 9.28
CA GLN A 424 -13.81 -23.46 9.20
C GLN A 424 -15.27 -23.45 9.64
N LEU A 425 -15.64 -22.57 10.57
CA LEU A 425 -17.03 -22.37 10.98
C LEU A 425 -17.80 -21.60 9.90
N GLU A 426 -17.25 -20.49 9.37
CA GLU A 426 -17.86 -19.71 8.28
C GLU A 426 -18.06 -20.55 7.01
N ALA A 427 -17.09 -21.39 6.64
CA ALA A 427 -17.16 -22.31 5.49
C ALA A 427 -18.19 -23.43 5.69
N LYS A 428 -18.45 -23.84 6.95
CA LYS A 428 -19.51 -24.78 7.27
C LYS A 428 -20.88 -24.11 7.22
N GLU A 429 -21.00 -22.90 7.76
CA GLU A 429 -22.24 -22.11 7.71
C GLU A 429 -22.65 -21.78 6.27
N THR A 430 -21.70 -21.38 5.42
CA THR A 430 -21.96 -21.16 3.98
C THR A 430 -22.31 -22.45 3.23
N LYS A 431 -21.75 -23.61 3.61
CA LYS A 431 -22.18 -24.91 3.06
C LYS A 431 -23.60 -25.29 3.51
N THR A 432 -23.95 -25.09 4.77
CA THR A 432 -25.31 -25.37 5.27
C THR A 432 -26.34 -24.43 4.64
N LEU A 433 -26.02 -23.15 4.44
CA LEU A 433 -26.88 -22.21 3.72
C LEU A 433 -27.06 -22.57 2.23
N ARG A 434 -26.04 -23.21 1.61
CA ARG A 434 -26.14 -23.72 0.23
C ARG A 434 -26.94 -25.01 0.13
N GLU A 435 -26.92 -25.85 1.16
CA GLU A 435 -27.73 -27.07 1.25
C GLU A 435 -29.20 -26.76 1.56
N ASP A 436 -29.49 -25.74 2.36
CA ASP A 436 -30.86 -25.29 2.66
C ASP A 436 -31.52 -24.50 1.50
N ASN A 437 -30.73 -23.90 0.59
CA ASN A 437 -31.22 -23.23 -0.62
C ASN A 437 -31.46 -24.16 -1.82
N ASN A 438 -31.52 -25.49 -1.61
CA ASN A 438 -32.14 -26.40 -2.57
C ASN A 438 -33.67 -26.25 -2.51
N GLU A 439 -34.18 -25.12 -2.98
CA GLU A 439 -35.59 -25.01 -3.35
C GLU A 439 -35.89 -26.05 -4.43
N THR A 440 -36.80 -26.97 -4.12
CA THR A 440 -37.44 -27.88 -5.07
C THR A 440 -37.81 -27.12 -6.36
N PRO A 441 -37.45 -27.62 -7.56
CA PRO A 441 -37.82 -26.95 -8.79
C PRO A 441 -39.35 -26.92 -8.90
N VAL A 442 -39.92 -25.71 -8.97
CA VAL A 442 -41.33 -25.53 -9.35
C VAL A 442 -41.46 -25.99 -10.79
N SER A 443 -42.24 -27.05 -11.01
CA SER A 443 -42.56 -27.56 -12.35
C SER A 443 -43.35 -26.51 -13.14
N LEU A 444 -42.86 -26.16 -14.33
CA LEU A 444 -43.47 -25.25 -15.30
C LEU A 444 -44.36 -25.97 -16.32
N ASP A 445 -44.96 -27.12 -15.97
CA ASP A 445 -45.95 -27.80 -16.81
C ASP A 445 -47.37 -27.33 -16.43
N GLY A 446 -47.83 -26.23 -17.03
CA GLY A 446 -49.20 -25.77 -16.80
C GLY A 446 -49.66 -24.50 -17.50
N LEU A 447 -48.93 -23.93 -18.46
CA LEU A 447 -49.36 -22.72 -19.18
C LEU A 447 -49.05 -22.77 -20.68
N THR A 448 -49.59 -23.76 -21.38
CA THR A 448 -49.88 -23.64 -22.82
C THR A 448 -51.18 -24.35 -23.14
N SER A 449 -52.28 -23.62 -23.13
CA SER A 449 -53.45 -23.89 -23.99
C SER A 449 -54.24 -22.60 -24.10
N GLU A 450 -53.96 -21.82 -25.14
CA GLU A 450 -54.98 -21.00 -25.78
C GLU A 450 -55.30 -21.62 -27.15
N PRO A 451 -56.55 -21.48 -27.62
CA PRO A 451 -57.21 -22.41 -28.54
C PRO A 451 -56.68 -22.44 -29.97
#